data_AF-A0AAN6MBH7-F1
#
_entry.id   AF-A0AAN6MBH7-F1
#
_cell.length_a   1.000
_cell.length_b   1.000
_cell.length_c   1.000
_cell.angle_alpha   90.00
_cell.angle_beta   90.00
_cell.angle_gamma   90.00
#
_symmetry.space_group_name_H-M   'P 1'
#
loop_
_entity.id
_entity.type
_entity.pdbx_description
1 polymer ?
#
loop_
_entity_poly.entity_id
_entity_poly.type
_entity_poly.pdbx_seq_one_letter_code
_entity_poly.pdbx_strand_id
1 'polypeptide(L)'
;MSFSREAGSDVPTLPKVHSGIPPYLLDKAREAKQDVFTGWTKAQNERQRLSVVPQGIERDDFVKALDELREQLGAEYVEVNDKPLKDGW
;
A
#
# COMPACT_ATOMS: atom_id res chain seq x y z
N MET A 1 6.01 -0.28 -8.84
CA MET A 1 6.21 -1.64 -9.37
C MET A 1 5.10 -2.50 -8.79
N SER A 2 4.35 -3.26 -9.58
CA SER A 2 3.33 -4.14 -9.02
C SER A 2 4.00 -5.37 -8.40
N PHE A 3 3.81 -5.57 -7.10
CA PHE A 3 4.47 -6.60 -6.30
C PHE A 3 4.31 -8.03 -6.87
N SER A 4 3.19 -8.29 -7.55
CA SER A 4 2.92 -9.55 -8.25
C SER A 4 3.88 -9.86 -9.42
N ARG A 5 4.46 -8.85 -10.07
CA ARG A 5 5.47 -9.06 -11.13
C ARG A 5 6.83 -9.44 -10.56
N GLU A 6 7.18 -8.89 -9.40
CA GLU A 6 8.45 -9.20 -8.72
C GLU A 6 8.45 -10.61 -8.12
N ALA A 7 7.28 -11.12 -7.71
CA ALA A 7 7.13 -12.51 -7.28
C ALA A 7 7.49 -13.52 -8.37
N GLY A 8 7.20 -13.20 -9.65
CA GLY A 8 7.44 -14.09 -10.80
C GLY A 8 8.80 -13.95 -11.49
N SER A 9 9.64 -12.98 -11.11
CA SER A 9 10.97 -12.79 -11.69
C SER A 9 12.04 -13.66 -11.00
N ASP A 10 13.16 -13.92 -11.66
CA ASP A 10 14.28 -14.67 -11.05
C ASP A 10 15.17 -13.77 -10.17
N VAL A 11 15.96 -14.37 -9.29
CA VAL A 11 16.91 -13.65 -8.41
C VAL A 11 18.09 -13.12 -9.24
N PRO A 12 18.45 -11.82 -9.15
CA PRO A 12 19.56 -11.26 -9.91
C PRO A 12 20.91 -11.78 -9.40
N THR A 13 21.85 -12.00 -10.33
CA THR A 13 23.19 -12.54 -10.03
C THR A 13 24.28 -11.50 -10.20
N LEU A 14 25.33 -11.56 -9.38
CA LEU A 14 26.44 -10.60 -9.36
C LEU A 14 27.15 -10.40 -10.72
N PRO A 15 27.36 -11.42 -11.58
CA PRO A 15 27.92 -11.22 -12.92
C PRO A 15 27.06 -10.36 -13.87
N LYS A 16 25.77 -10.19 -13.54
CA LYS A 16 24.80 -9.45 -14.37
C LYS A 16 24.43 -8.09 -13.76
N VAL A 17 24.39 -7.99 -12.43
CA VAL A 17 23.99 -6.78 -11.70
C VAL A 17 24.96 -6.57 -10.54
N HIS A 18 25.46 -5.34 -10.40
CA HIS A 18 26.43 -4.98 -9.35
C HIS A 18 25.96 -5.37 -7.92
N SER A 19 24.67 -5.28 -7.65
CA SER A 19 24.05 -5.66 -6.37
C SER A 19 23.40 -7.05 -6.38
N GLY A 20 23.75 -7.91 -7.35
CA GLY A 20 23.21 -9.26 -7.48
C GLY A 20 23.85 -10.26 -6.51
N ILE A 21 23.18 -11.38 -6.30
CA ILE A 21 23.64 -12.46 -5.43
C ILE A 21 24.78 -13.26 -6.08
N PRO A 22 25.81 -13.69 -5.31
CA PRO A 22 26.84 -14.58 -5.82
C PRO A 22 26.26 -15.90 -6.36
N PRO A 23 26.77 -16.47 -7.48
CA PRO A 23 26.20 -17.66 -8.11
C PRO A 23 26.08 -18.88 -7.17
N TYR A 24 26.99 -19.03 -6.22
CA TYR A 24 26.99 -20.15 -5.27
C TYR A 24 25.94 -20.02 -4.15
N LEU A 25 25.27 -18.87 -4.02
CA LEU A 25 24.16 -18.64 -3.08
C LEU A 25 22.79 -18.57 -3.77
N LEU A 26 22.77 -18.78 -5.10
CA LEU A 26 21.59 -18.56 -5.92
C LEU A 26 20.42 -19.46 -5.50
N ASP A 27 20.70 -20.74 -5.21
CA ASP A 27 19.66 -21.69 -4.83
C ASP A 27 19.01 -21.33 -3.49
N LYS A 28 19.83 -20.93 -2.50
CA LYS A 28 19.34 -20.46 -1.19
C LYS A 28 18.51 -19.18 -1.32
N ALA A 29 18.88 -18.30 -2.25
CA ALA A 29 18.14 -17.07 -2.47
C ALA A 29 16.79 -17.31 -3.15
N ARG A 30 16.72 -18.27 -4.08
CA ARG A 30 15.45 -18.67 -4.70
C ARG A 30 14.51 -19.32 -3.68
N GLU A 31 15.03 -20.21 -2.84
CA GLU A 31 14.29 -20.84 -1.75
C GLU A 31 13.74 -19.78 -0.77
N ALA A 32 14.60 -18.88 -0.27
CA ALA A 32 14.16 -17.80 0.61
C ALA A 32 13.12 -16.88 -0.05
N LYS A 33 13.28 -16.56 -1.34
CA LYS A 33 12.29 -15.79 -2.10
C LYS A 33 10.95 -16.53 -2.14
N GLN A 34 10.97 -17.81 -2.48
CA GLN A 34 9.79 -18.65 -2.54
C GLN A 34 9.11 -18.75 -1.17
N ASP A 35 9.85 -18.91 -0.08
CA ASP A 35 9.33 -18.98 1.28
C ASP A 35 8.63 -17.69 1.70
N VAL A 36 9.20 -16.53 1.34
CA VAL A 36 8.58 -15.22 1.59
C VAL A 36 7.25 -15.08 0.85
N PHE A 37 7.17 -15.51 -0.41
CA PHE A 37 5.95 -15.39 -1.20
C PHE A 37 4.90 -16.47 -0.87
N THR A 38 5.31 -17.68 -0.54
CA THR A 38 4.40 -18.78 -0.16
C THR A 38 3.86 -18.64 1.26
N GLY A 39 4.67 -18.11 2.18
CA GLY A 39 4.27 -17.77 3.55
C GLY A 39 3.37 -16.54 3.63
N TRP A 40 3.11 -15.87 2.50
CA TRP A 40 2.28 -14.68 2.48
C TRP A 40 0.79 -15.04 2.49
N THR A 41 0.17 -14.89 3.66
CA THR A 41 -1.22 -15.28 3.90
C THR A 41 -2.24 -14.15 3.71
N LYS A 42 -1.78 -12.93 3.36
CA LYS A 42 -2.64 -11.75 3.24
C LYS A 42 -2.75 -11.32 1.79
N ALA A 43 -3.98 -11.23 1.28
CA ALA A 43 -4.25 -10.37 0.14
C ALA A 43 -3.92 -8.92 0.57
N GLN A 44 -3.10 -8.22 -0.21
CA GLN A 44 -2.80 -6.82 0.03
C GLN A 44 -4.07 -6.03 -0.26
N ASN A 45 -4.89 -5.89 0.77
CA ASN A 45 -6.00 -4.97 0.80
C ASN A 45 -5.50 -3.63 1.24
N GLU A 46 -6.22 -2.67 0.77
CA GLU A 46 -5.65 -1.38 0.71
C GLU A 46 -6.02 -0.61 2.01
N ARG A 47 -5.03 0.00 2.70
CA ARG A 47 -5.08 0.49 4.10
C ARG A 47 -6.20 1.50 4.43
N GLN A 48 -7.37 1.09 4.86
CA GLN A 48 -8.41 1.99 5.39
C GLN A 48 -7.89 2.83 6.59
N ARG A 49 -7.46 4.08 6.34
CA ARG A 49 -7.07 5.05 7.37
C ARG A 49 -8.33 5.67 7.94
N LEU A 50 -8.34 5.97 9.25
CA LEU A 50 -9.33 6.88 9.81
C LEU A 50 -9.25 8.21 9.05
N SER A 51 -10.40 8.83 8.78
CA SER A 51 -10.47 10.19 8.24
C SER A 51 -9.49 11.11 8.97
N VAL A 52 -8.43 11.50 8.27
CA VAL A 52 -7.35 12.32 8.81
C VAL A 52 -7.88 13.73 8.94
N VAL A 53 -7.93 14.26 10.16
CA VAL A 53 -8.25 15.67 10.39
C VAL A 53 -7.02 16.50 10.03
N PRO A 54 -7.18 17.64 9.31
CA PRO A 54 -6.07 18.53 8.98
C PRO A 54 -5.32 19.02 10.23
N GLN A 55 -4.02 19.25 10.08
CA GLN A 55 -3.19 19.74 11.18
C GLN A 55 -3.65 21.14 11.63
N GLY A 56 -3.76 21.34 12.94
CA GLY A 56 -4.17 22.63 13.53
C GLY A 56 -5.68 22.87 13.57
N ILE A 57 -6.50 21.86 13.23
CA ILE A 57 -7.97 21.92 13.30
C ILE A 57 -8.46 20.84 14.27
N GLU A 58 -9.36 21.24 15.17
CA GLU A 58 -10.05 20.30 16.05
C GLU A 58 -11.10 19.50 15.29
N ARG A 59 -11.32 18.26 15.72
CA ARG A 59 -12.23 17.34 15.02
C ARG A 59 -13.65 17.89 14.89
N ASP A 60 -14.12 18.60 15.91
CA ASP A 60 -15.48 19.16 15.94
C ASP A 60 -15.66 20.25 14.88
N ASP A 61 -14.62 21.05 14.63
CA ASP A 61 -14.66 22.10 13.61
C ASP A 61 -14.59 21.51 12.19
N PHE A 62 -13.87 20.41 12.02
CA PHE A 62 -13.86 19.66 10.77
C PHE A 62 -15.23 19.07 10.42
N VAL A 63 -15.94 18.50 11.40
CA VAL A 63 -17.29 17.94 11.17
C VAL A 63 -18.29 19.04 10.85
N LYS A 64 -18.25 20.18 11.55
CA LYS A 64 -19.10 21.34 11.24
C LYS A 64 -18.88 21.84 9.81
N ALA A 65 -17.63 21.97 9.38
CA ALA A 65 -17.30 22.37 8.01
C ALA A 65 -17.82 21.37 6.95
N LEU A 66 -17.82 20.07 7.25
CA LEU A 66 -18.40 19.05 6.37
C LEU A 66 -19.93 19.17 6.26
N ASP A 67 -20.62 19.48 7.36
CA ASP A 67 -22.06 19.67 7.37
C ASP A 67 -22.46 20.96 6.62
N GLU A 68 -21.71 22.05 6.79
CA GLU A 68 -21.89 23.28 6.00
C GLU A 68 -21.71 23.02 4.49
N LEU A 69 -20.71 22.22 4.11
CA LEU A 69 -20.50 21.82 2.71
C LEU A 69 -21.65 20.97 2.17
N ARG A 70 -22.20 20.05 2.98
CA ARG A 70 -23.35 19.21 2.59
C ARG A 70 -24.61 20.04 2.37
N GLU A 71 -24.83 21.08 3.16
CA GLU A 71 -25.97 21.99 2.99
C GLU A 71 -25.86 22.82 1.72
N GLN A 72 -24.66 23.31 1.39
CA GLN A 72 -24.44 24.16 0.21
C GLN A 72 -24.44 23.37 -1.10
N LEU A 73 -23.85 22.18 -1.09
CA LEU A 73 -23.60 21.39 -2.31
C LEU A 73 -24.58 20.23 -2.48
N GLY A 74 -25.22 19.78 -1.41
CA GLY A 74 -26.03 18.57 -1.36
C GLY A 74 -25.26 17.38 -0.79
N ALA A 75 -25.91 16.58 0.07
CA ALA A 75 -25.28 15.48 0.79
C ALA A 75 -24.71 14.37 -0.13
N GLU A 76 -25.27 14.23 -1.32
CA GLU A 76 -24.81 13.31 -2.37
C GLU A 76 -23.47 13.70 -3.00
N TYR A 77 -23.06 14.97 -2.89
CA TYR A 77 -21.82 15.49 -3.47
C TYR A 77 -20.67 15.59 -2.46
N VAL A 78 -20.90 15.26 -1.19
CA VAL A 78 -19.88 15.32 -0.13
C VAL A 78 -19.68 13.94 0.46
N GLU A 79 -18.63 13.26 -0.01
CA GLU A 79 -18.22 11.96 0.48
C GLU A 79 -16.96 12.08 1.34
N VAL A 80 -17.03 11.57 2.57
CA VAL A 80 -15.86 11.43 3.44
C VAL A 80 -15.08 10.20 3.00
N ASN A 81 -13.77 10.37 2.80
CA ASN A 81 -12.91 9.29 2.31
C ASN A 81 -12.56 8.29 3.41
N ASP A 82 -13.53 7.46 3.79
CA ASP A 82 -13.38 6.33 4.71
C ASP A 82 -13.25 4.98 3.97
N LYS A 83 -13.03 5.00 2.65
CA LYS A 83 -12.83 3.79 1.84
C LYS A 83 -11.46 3.17 2.12
N PRO A 84 -11.28 1.85 1.92
CA PRO A 84 -9.98 1.21 2.08
C PRO A 84 -8.97 1.98 1.21
N LEU A 85 -7.95 2.59 1.84
CA LEU A 85 -6.96 3.36 1.08
C LEU A 85 -6.41 2.44 0.06
N LYS A 86 -6.58 2.71 -1.23
CA LYS A 86 -5.94 1.93 -2.27
C LYS A 86 -4.36 1.97 -2.25
N ASP A 87 -3.74 1.47 -1.15
CA ASP A 87 -2.33 1.23 -0.83
C ASP A 87 -1.76 0.08 -1.66
N GLY A 88 -1.51 0.38 -2.93
CA GLY A 88 -0.67 -0.40 -3.82
C GLY A 88 0.83 -0.35 -3.46
N TRP A 89 1.17 -0.31 -2.17
CA TRP A 89 2.54 -0.45 -1.64
C TRP A 89 2.67 -1.77 -0.90
#